data_AF-A0A392PCT3-F1
#
_entry.id   AF-A0A392PCT3-F1
#
_cell.length_a   1.000
_cell.length_b   1.000
_cell.length_c   1.000
_cell.angle_alpha   90.00
_cell.angle_beta   90.00
_cell.angle_gamma   90.00
#
_symmetry.space_group_name_H-M   'P 1'
#
loop_
_entity.id
_entity.type
_entity.pdbx_description
1 polymer ?
#
loop_
_entity_poly.entity_id
_entity_poly.type
_entity_poly.pdbx_seq_one_letter_code
_entity_poly.pdbx_strand_id
1 'polypeptide(L)'
;FPSAQVGLPDSVENIKDATSTEIRSKIGRGLWMLQDTIEVLFQELQPDCIVTDMMYPWTVDSAAKLGIPRIYYSSTSYFSNCASHFIRKYRPHDNLVSDTQKFTIPGLPHIIEMNPLQIPDWLKTNNIAATYFEPIFESEKRSYGILYNSFHELESDYEKLSKTTMGIQSWSVGPVSAWINKDDEEKA
;
A
#
# COMPACT_ATOMS: atom_id res chain seq x y z
N PHE A 1 15.83 7.44 11.42
CA PHE A 1 15.82 6.96 10.02
C PHE A 1 17.22 7.11 9.42
N PRO A 2 17.66 6.31 8.42
CA PRO A 2 19.03 6.36 7.87
C PRO A 2 19.25 7.51 6.86
N SER A 3 18.88 8.73 7.22
CA SER A 3 18.83 9.91 6.34
C SER A 3 20.17 10.21 5.67
N ALA A 4 21.25 10.23 6.46
CA ALA A 4 22.60 10.51 5.97
C ALA A 4 23.10 9.43 5.00
N GLN A 5 22.82 8.14 5.27
CA GLN A 5 23.30 7.05 4.40
C GLN A 5 22.66 7.09 3.00
N VAL A 6 21.44 7.60 2.87
CA VAL A 6 20.75 7.73 1.58
C VAL A 6 20.87 9.12 0.96
N GLY A 7 21.62 10.03 1.58
CA GLY A 7 21.85 11.40 1.09
C GLY A 7 20.57 12.25 1.08
N LEU A 8 19.75 12.11 2.12
CA LEU A 8 18.60 12.98 2.36
C LEU A 8 19.02 14.21 3.19
N PRO A 9 18.37 15.38 2.95
CA PRO A 9 18.51 16.52 3.85
C PRO A 9 18.06 16.17 5.27
N ASP A 10 18.63 16.86 6.25
CA ASP A 10 18.19 16.75 7.64
C ASP A 10 16.67 17.01 7.73
N SER A 11 15.97 16.21 8.54
CA SER A 11 14.50 16.22 8.74
C SER A 11 13.60 15.68 7.62
N VAL A 12 14.15 15.33 6.45
CA VAL A 12 13.35 14.74 5.35
C VAL A 12 13.31 13.22 5.47
N GLU A 13 12.40 12.72 6.31
CA GLU A 13 12.25 11.29 6.59
C GLU A 13 10.89 10.70 6.13
N ASN A 14 9.92 11.56 5.77
CA ASN A 14 8.59 11.13 5.33
C ASN A 14 8.32 11.46 3.87
N ILE A 15 7.52 10.59 3.23
CA ILE A 15 7.10 10.76 1.83
C ILE A 15 6.35 12.09 1.61
N LYS A 16 5.60 12.57 2.62
CA LYS A 16 4.87 13.85 2.55
C LYS A 16 5.79 15.07 2.41
N ASP A 17 7.03 14.95 2.89
CA ASP A 17 8.01 16.03 2.87
C ASP A 17 8.88 15.98 1.60
N ALA A 18 8.64 14.97 0.74
CA ALA A 18 9.41 14.76 -0.47
C ALA A 18 8.97 15.70 -1.60
N THR A 19 9.88 16.58 -2.03
CA THR A 19 9.62 17.57 -3.08
C THR A 19 9.91 17.05 -4.50
N SER A 20 10.51 15.86 -4.64
CA SER A 20 10.87 15.28 -5.92
C SER A 20 10.79 13.75 -5.93
N THR A 21 10.75 13.15 -7.13
CA THR A 21 10.84 11.69 -7.30
C THR A 21 12.15 11.13 -6.75
N GLU A 22 13.25 11.85 -6.91
CA GLU A 22 14.55 11.42 -6.39
C GLU A 22 14.55 11.32 -4.86
N ILE A 23 13.98 12.31 -4.17
CA ILE A 23 13.86 12.30 -2.70
C ILE A 23 12.97 11.13 -2.27
N ARG A 24 11.84 10.89 -2.95
CA ARG A 24 10.98 9.71 -2.69
C ARG A 24 11.74 8.39 -2.83
N SER A 25 12.56 8.25 -3.87
CA SER A 25 13.40 7.06 -4.06
C SER A 25 14.50 6.91 -3.01
N LYS A 26 15.04 8.02 -2.47
CA LYS A 26 15.99 7.99 -1.35
C LYS A 26 15.32 7.55 -0.04
N ILE A 27 14.13 8.10 0.26
CA ILE A 27 13.32 7.66 1.42
C ILE A 27 13.01 6.17 1.30
N GLY A 28 12.60 5.74 0.10
CA GLY A 28 12.35 4.33 -0.20
C GLY A 28 13.53 3.41 0.14
N ARG A 29 14.74 3.76 -0.31
CA ARG A 29 15.97 3.04 0.05
C ARG A 29 16.23 3.06 1.56
N GLY A 30 15.96 4.18 2.22
CA GLY A 30 16.12 4.30 3.67
C GLY A 30 15.20 3.35 4.43
N LEU A 31 13.95 3.17 3.98
CA LEU A 31 13.02 2.19 4.56
C LEU A 31 13.50 0.74 4.41
N TRP A 32 14.14 0.41 3.28
CA TRP A 32 14.75 -0.91 3.07
C TRP A 32 15.95 -1.15 3.99
N MET A 33 16.77 -0.12 4.25
CA MET A 33 17.92 -0.23 5.16
C MET A 33 17.52 -0.46 6.62
N LEU A 34 16.25 -0.22 6.99
CA LEU A 34 15.76 -0.49 8.34
C LEU A 34 15.53 -1.98 8.62
N GLN A 35 15.56 -2.83 7.58
CA GLN A 35 15.23 -4.26 7.70
C GLN A 35 16.00 -4.94 8.83
N ASP A 36 17.34 -4.88 8.82
CA ASP A 36 18.16 -5.61 9.80
C ASP A 36 17.89 -5.16 11.23
N THR A 37 17.78 -3.84 11.45
CA THR A 37 17.51 -3.28 12.78
C THR A 37 16.14 -3.67 13.30
N ILE A 38 15.12 -3.69 12.43
CA ILE A 38 13.76 -4.09 12.81
C ILE A 38 13.67 -5.61 13.00
N GLU A 39 14.38 -6.42 12.20
CA GLU A 39 14.42 -7.87 12.38
C GLU A 39 15.03 -8.25 13.74
N VAL A 40 16.05 -7.54 14.22
CA VAL A 40 16.57 -7.70 15.60
C VAL A 40 15.49 -7.40 16.63
N LEU A 41 14.75 -6.31 16.46
CA LEU A 41 13.66 -5.95 17.37
C LEU A 41 12.56 -7.03 17.40
N PHE A 42 12.22 -7.63 16.25
CA PHE A 42 11.25 -8.73 16.23
C PHE A 42 11.73 -9.95 17.02
N GLN A 43 13.02 -10.26 17.01
CA GLN A 43 13.58 -11.36 17.80
C GLN A 43 13.50 -11.09 19.30
N GLU A 44 13.75 -9.85 19.71
CA GLU A 44 13.68 -9.43 21.12
C GLU A 44 12.24 -9.39 21.64
N LEU A 45 11.31 -8.88 20.84
CA LEU A 45 9.90 -8.73 21.24
C LEU A 45 9.10 -10.03 21.19
N GLN A 46 9.54 -11.01 20.39
CA GLN A 46 8.83 -12.28 20.15
C GLN A 46 7.32 -12.08 19.86
N PRO A 47 6.95 -11.28 18.84
CA PRO A 47 5.56 -10.97 18.57
C PRO A 47 4.81 -12.19 18.02
N ASP A 48 3.52 -12.32 18.36
CA ASP A 48 2.64 -13.34 17.76
C ASP A 48 2.18 -12.98 16.33
N CYS A 49 2.30 -11.71 15.94
CA CYS A 49 1.87 -11.18 14.65
C CYS A 49 2.58 -9.86 14.33
N ILE A 50 2.82 -9.58 13.05
CA ILE A 50 3.39 -8.31 12.58
C ILE A 50 2.36 -7.57 11.73
N VAL A 51 1.99 -6.35 12.16
CA VAL A 51 1.17 -5.43 11.35
C VAL A 51 2.08 -4.35 10.78
N THR A 52 2.21 -4.28 9.46
CA THR A 52 3.15 -3.36 8.81
C THR A 52 2.55 -2.71 7.57
N ASP A 53 2.91 -1.44 7.36
CA ASP A 53 2.51 -0.66 6.18
C ASP A 53 3.04 -1.28 4.87
N MET A 54 2.36 -0.99 3.77
CA MET A 54 2.73 -1.40 2.42
C MET A 54 4.18 -1.10 2.03
N MET A 55 4.77 -0.03 2.58
CA MET A 55 6.14 0.41 2.27
C MET A 55 7.23 -0.44 2.93
N TYR A 56 6.86 -1.44 3.75
CA TYR A 56 7.76 -2.43 4.33
C TYR A 56 7.50 -3.84 3.76
N PRO A 57 7.65 -4.06 2.45
CA PRO A 57 7.31 -5.35 1.84
C PRO A 57 8.14 -6.52 2.38
N TRP A 58 9.38 -6.27 2.82
CA TRP A 58 10.29 -7.28 3.35
C TRP A 58 9.83 -7.92 4.66
N THR A 59 8.89 -7.30 5.39
CA THR A 59 8.39 -7.84 6.66
C THR A 59 7.59 -9.12 6.47
N VAL A 60 7.13 -9.43 5.25
CA VAL A 60 6.47 -10.71 4.94
C VAL A 60 7.45 -11.87 5.06
N ASP A 61 8.71 -11.65 4.64
CA ASP A 61 9.78 -12.64 4.78
C ASP A 61 10.25 -12.72 6.24
N SER A 62 10.33 -11.58 6.93
CA SER A 62 10.67 -11.54 8.36
C SER A 62 9.64 -12.31 9.21
N ALA A 63 8.34 -12.12 8.96
CA ALA A 63 7.27 -12.86 9.62
C ALA A 63 7.35 -14.36 9.32
N ALA A 64 7.62 -14.72 8.06
CA ALA A 64 7.80 -16.12 7.66
C ALA A 64 9.00 -16.79 8.36
N LYS A 65 10.13 -16.09 8.52
CA LYS A 65 11.30 -16.59 9.28
C LYS A 65 10.95 -16.90 10.74
N LEU A 66 10.05 -16.12 11.33
CA LEU A 66 9.58 -16.28 12.71
C LEU A 66 8.40 -17.26 12.84
N GLY A 67 7.82 -17.72 11.72
CA GLY A 67 6.66 -18.61 11.73
C GLY A 67 5.36 -17.95 12.18
N ILE A 68 5.25 -16.62 12.04
CA ILE A 68 4.09 -15.82 12.50
C ILE A 68 3.39 -15.13 11.32
N PRO A 69 2.09 -14.78 11.45
CA PRO A 69 1.38 -14.02 10.43
C PRO A 69 1.92 -12.59 10.29
N ARG A 70 2.04 -12.13 9.04
CA ARG A 70 2.05 -10.70 8.71
C ARG A 70 0.65 -10.26 8.28
N ILE A 71 0.15 -9.18 8.87
CA ILE A 71 -1.01 -8.44 8.37
C ILE A 71 -0.51 -7.19 7.63
N TYR A 72 -0.88 -7.09 6.37
CA TYR A 72 -0.56 -5.95 5.51
C TYR A 72 -1.51 -4.80 5.84
N TYR A 73 -0.99 -3.66 6.27
CA TYR A 73 -1.80 -2.46 6.41
C TYR A 73 -1.80 -1.67 5.10
N SER A 74 -2.97 -1.60 4.46
CA SER A 74 -3.17 -0.78 3.26
C SER A 74 -3.51 0.65 3.67
N SER A 75 -2.68 1.59 3.24
CA SER A 75 -2.94 3.03 3.38
C SER A 75 -3.93 3.56 2.33
N THR A 76 -4.51 2.70 1.49
CA THR A 76 -5.49 3.06 0.45
C THR A 76 -6.89 2.56 0.79
N SER A 77 -7.89 2.92 -0.02
CA SER A 77 -9.23 2.35 0.04
C SER A 77 -9.33 0.98 -0.66
N TYR A 78 -10.40 0.22 -0.43
CA TYR A 78 -10.69 -1.00 -1.20
C TYR A 78 -10.86 -0.68 -2.68
N PHE A 79 -11.57 0.40 -3.00
CA PHE A 79 -11.73 0.89 -4.36
C PHE A 79 -10.40 1.06 -5.07
N SER A 80 -9.48 1.82 -4.47
CA SER A 80 -8.20 2.17 -5.08
C SER A 80 -7.35 0.93 -5.33
N ASN A 81 -7.40 -0.05 -4.41
CA ASN A 81 -6.64 -1.27 -4.54
C ASN A 81 -7.20 -2.18 -5.65
N CYS A 82 -8.53 -2.34 -5.71
CA CYS A 82 -9.19 -3.09 -6.79
C CYS A 82 -8.97 -2.43 -8.17
N ALA A 83 -9.10 -1.11 -8.24
CA ALA A 83 -8.85 -0.35 -9.46
C ALA A 83 -7.39 -0.53 -9.94
N SER A 84 -6.43 -0.41 -9.04
CA SER A 84 -5.00 -0.63 -9.32
C SER A 84 -4.74 -2.05 -9.83
N HIS A 85 -5.35 -3.07 -9.20
CA HIS A 85 -5.25 -4.45 -9.65
C HIS A 85 -5.75 -4.61 -11.10
N PHE A 86 -6.96 -4.13 -11.42
CA PHE A 86 -7.54 -4.31 -12.75
C PHE A 86 -6.86 -3.47 -13.84
N ILE A 87 -6.38 -2.27 -13.51
CA ILE A 87 -5.55 -1.48 -14.42
C ILE A 87 -4.26 -2.24 -14.77
N ARG A 88 -3.58 -2.83 -13.78
CA ARG A 88 -2.36 -3.64 -14.03
C ARG A 88 -2.66 -4.89 -14.84
N LYS A 89 -3.76 -5.58 -14.51
CA LYS A 89 -4.15 -6.86 -15.13
C LYS A 89 -4.58 -6.70 -16.58
N TYR A 90 -5.45 -5.75 -16.87
CA TYR A 90 -6.09 -5.62 -18.18
C TYR A 90 -5.50 -4.52 -19.06
N ARG A 91 -4.73 -3.61 -18.47
CA ARG A 91 -4.00 -2.55 -19.17
C ARG A 91 -4.86 -1.78 -20.19
N PRO A 92 -6.06 -1.29 -19.80
CA PRO A 92 -7.01 -0.67 -20.73
C PRO A 92 -6.49 0.63 -21.38
N HIS A 93 -5.36 1.16 -20.89
CA HIS A 93 -4.72 2.37 -21.38
C HIS A 93 -3.69 2.14 -22.49
N ASP A 94 -3.21 0.91 -22.72
CA ASP A 94 -2.05 0.65 -23.58
C ASP A 94 -2.27 0.95 -25.08
N ASN A 95 -3.50 0.83 -25.56
CA ASN A 95 -3.82 0.93 -26.99
C ASN A 95 -4.57 2.22 -27.35
N LEU A 96 -4.50 3.23 -26.48
CA LEU A 96 -5.15 4.52 -26.73
C LEU A 96 -4.28 5.39 -27.64
N VAL A 97 -4.93 6.16 -28.51
CA VAL A 97 -4.25 7.01 -29.50
C VAL A 97 -3.83 8.35 -28.87
N SER A 98 -4.40 8.70 -27.72
CA SER A 98 -4.15 9.95 -26.99
C SER A 98 -4.22 9.73 -25.48
N ASP A 99 -3.38 10.43 -24.73
CA ASP A 99 -3.39 10.45 -23.25
C ASP A 99 -4.65 11.13 -22.66
N THR A 100 -5.44 11.81 -23.48
CA THR A 100 -6.74 12.39 -23.10
C THR A 100 -7.92 11.51 -23.45
N GLN A 101 -7.70 10.43 -24.21
CA GLN A 101 -8.76 9.48 -24.56
C GLN A 101 -9.22 8.75 -23.30
N LYS A 102 -10.55 8.68 -23.12
CA LYS A 102 -11.14 7.98 -21.98
C LYS A 102 -11.18 6.48 -22.20
N PHE A 103 -11.05 5.73 -21.12
CA PHE A 103 -11.28 4.30 -21.02
C PHE A 103 -12.01 3.98 -19.71
N THR A 104 -12.65 2.81 -19.64
CA THR A 104 -13.26 2.29 -18.41
C THR A 104 -12.36 1.25 -17.75
N ILE A 105 -12.38 1.17 -16.42
CA ILE A 105 -11.66 0.11 -15.69
C ILE A 105 -12.52 -1.18 -15.72
N PRO A 106 -12.09 -2.24 -16.41
CA PRO A 106 -12.84 -3.49 -16.46
C PRO A 106 -12.84 -4.21 -15.10
N GLY A 107 -13.93 -4.90 -14.78
CA GLY A 107 -14.04 -5.73 -13.57
C GLY A 107 -14.51 -5.00 -12.31
N LEU A 108 -14.67 -3.67 -12.35
CA LEU A 108 -15.29 -2.94 -11.26
C LEU A 108 -16.83 -3.07 -11.28
N PRO A 109 -17.49 -3.04 -10.11
CA PRO A 109 -18.96 -3.06 -10.02
C PRO A 109 -19.59 -1.78 -10.58
N HIS A 110 -18.83 -0.68 -10.63
CA HIS A 110 -19.27 0.61 -11.15
C HIS A 110 -18.46 0.98 -12.39
N ILE A 111 -19.08 1.71 -13.32
CA ILE A 111 -18.40 2.26 -14.49
C ILE A 111 -17.56 3.45 -14.04
N ILE A 112 -16.24 3.26 -14.01
CA ILE A 112 -15.26 4.31 -13.74
C ILE A 112 -14.54 4.65 -15.03
N GLU A 113 -14.75 5.87 -15.53
CA GLU A 113 -14.03 6.41 -16.68
C GLU A 113 -12.80 7.20 -16.23
N MET A 114 -11.66 6.95 -16.86
CA MET A 114 -10.41 7.67 -16.64
C MET A 114 -9.67 7.88 -17.97
N ASN A 115 -8.62 8.71 -17.96
CA ASN A 115 -7.66 8.81 -19.06
C ASN A 115 -6.23 8.51 -18.57
N PRO A 116 -5.27 8.22 -19.47
CA PRO A 116 -3.90 7.92 -19.09
C PRO A 116 -3.21 8.95 -18.17
N LEU A 117 -3.53 10.24 -18.27
CA LEU A 117 -2.94 11.27 -17.41
C LEU A 117 -3.35 11.13 -15.93
N GLN A 118 -4.48 10.47 -15.65
CA GLN A 118 -4.97 10.23 -14.29
C GLN A 118 -4.40 8.97 -13.65
N ILE A 119 -3.64 8.16 -14.40
CA ILE A 119 -3.00 6.95 -13.89
C ILE A 119 -1.63 7.32 -13.32
N PRO A 120 -1.30 6.91 -12.07
CA PRO A 120 0.05 6.99 -11.54
C PRO A 120 1.08 6.27 -12.42
N ASP A 121 2.29 6.82 -12.55
CA ASP A 121 3.31 6.25 -13.45
C ASP A 121 3.73 4.83 -13.09
N TRP A 122 3.63 4.43 -11.81
CA TRP A 122 3.93 3.06 -11.36
C TRP A 122 2.88 2.03 -11.80
N LEU A 123 1.69 2.47 -12.23
CA LEU A 123 0.66 1.61 -12.83
C LEU A 123 0.79 1.53 -14.36
N LYS A 124 1.52 2.45 -14.99
CA LYS A 124 1.85 2.44 -16.42
C LYS A 124 3.05 1.52 -16.66
N THR A 125 3.18 0.97 -17.87
CA THR A 125 4.17 -0.06 -18.25
C THR A 125 5.64 0.30 -17.98
N ASN A 126 6.45 -0.73 -17.68
CA ASN A 126 7.89 -0.88 -17.90
C ASN A 126 8.82 0.30 -17.57
N ASN A 127 8.49 1.09 -16.56
CA ASN A 127 9.43 2.06 -16.00
C ASN A 127 10.01 1.54 -14.67
N ILE A 128 11.13 2.14 -14.26
CA ILE A 128 11.83 1.80 -13.01
C ILE A 128 10.89 1.94 -11.79
N ALA A 129 9.90 2.83 -11.86
CA ALA A 129 8.92 3.00 -10.80
C ALA A 129 8.04 1.76 -10.65
N ALA A 130 7.56 1.14 -11.72
CA ALA A 130 6.79 -0.10 -11.64
C ALA A 130 7.58 -1.23 -10.95
N THR A 131 8.87 -1.39 -11.27
CA THR A 131 9.75 -2.37 -10.59
C THR A 131 9.92 -2.08 -9.10
N TYR A 132 9.91 -0.81 -8.71
CA TYR A 132 10.02 -0.40 -7.30
C TYR A 132 8.79 -0.83 -6.46
N PHE A 133 7.59 -0.86 -7.05
CA PHE A 133 6.35 -1.26 -6.35
C PHE A 133 6.07 -2.76 -6.43
N GLU A 134 6.78 -3.53 -7.27
CA GLU A 134 6.54 -4.98 -7.41
C GLU A 134 6.68 -5.76 -6.07
N PRO A 135 7.69 -5.50 -5.23
CA PRO A 135 7.78 -6.14 -3.91
C PRO A 135 6.57 -5.85 -3.02
N ILE A 136 5.93 -4.69 -3.18
CA ILE A 136 4.75 -4.31 -2.40
C ILE A 136 3.58 -5.23 -2.75
N PHE A 137 3.28 -5.38 -4.05
CA PHE A 137 2.18 -6.25 -4.51
C PHE A 137 2.43 -7.73 -4.21
N GLU A 138 3.66 -8.19 -4.33
CA GLU A 138 3.99 -9.58 -3.98
C GLU A 138 3.90 -9.81 -2.47
N SER A 139 4.34 -8.86 -1.67
CA SER A 139 4.21 -8.95 -0.21
C SER A 139 2.75 -8.92 0.25
N GLU A 140 1.89 -8.17 -0.43
CA GLU A 140 0.45 -8.13 -0.16
C GLU A 140 -0.16 -9.53 -0.31
N LYS A 141 0.01 -10.18 -1.47
CA LYS A 141 -0.53 -11.53 -1.76
C LYS A 141 -0.02 -12.60 -0.81
N ARG A 142 1.22 -12.46 -0.33
CA ARG A 142 1.88 -13.40 0.59
C ARG A 142 1.56 -13.13 2.05
N SER A 143 0.90 -12.02 2.37
CA SER A 143 0.49 -11.70 3.74
C SER A 143 -0.71 -12.54 4.16
N TYR A 144 -0.88 -12.73 5.46
CA TYR A 144 -2.01 -13.48 6.02
C TYR A 144 -3.36 -12.83 5.69
N GLY A 145 -3.39 -11.49 5.69
CA GLY A 145 -4.51 -10.70 5.23
C GLY A 145 -4.20 -9.21 5.23
N ILE A 146 -5.21 -8.41 4.88
CA ILE A 146 -5.10 -6.96 4.68
C ILE A 146 -5.98 -6.21 5.68
N LEU A 147 -5.41 -5.20 6.34
CA LEU A 147 -6.16 -4.21 7.09
C LEU A 147 -6.35 -2.95 6.27
N TYR A 148 -7.58 -2.45 6.22
CA TYR A 148 -7.95 -1.19 5.59
C TYR A 148 -8.46 -0.21 6.64
N ASN A 149 -8.00 1.03 6.55
CA ASN A 149 -8.63 2.16 7.25
C ASN A 149 -9.87 2.63 6.48
N SER A 150 -10.89 1.79 6.48
CA SER A 150 -12.20 2.03 5.86
C SER A 150 -13.30 1.36 6.68
N PHE A 151 -14.56 1.50 6.28
CA PHE A 151 -15.72 0.87 6.91
C PHE A 151 -16.72 0.39 5.84
N HIS A 152 -17.55 -0.58 6.22
CA HIS A 152 -18.40 -1.32 5.29
C HIS A 152 -19.35 -0.42 4.49
N GLU A 153 -20.03 0.50 5.18
CA GLU A 153 -21.04 1.38 4.60
C GLU A 153 -20.46 2.36 3.56
N LEU A 154 -19.15 2.60 3.57
CA LEU A 154 -18.50 3.49 2.62
C LEU A 154 -18.27 2.83 1.25
N GLU A 155 -17.86 1.56 1.24
CA GLU A 155 -17.37 0.90 0.02
C GLU A 155 -17.64 -0.62 -0.02
N SER A 156 -18.80 -1.05 0.48
CA SER A 156 -19.22 -2.46 0.60
C SER A 156 -19.06 -3.29 -0.68
N ASP A 157 -19.39 -2.72 -1.84
CA ASP A 157 -19.22 -3.39 -3.14
C ASP A 157 -17.74 -3.69 -3.44
N TYR A 158 -16.84 -2.77 -3.07
CA TYR A 158 -15.40 -2.94 -3.26
C TYR A 158 -14.77 -3.80 -2.16
N GLU A 159 -15.28 -3.77 -0.93
CA GLU A 159 -14.91 -4.73 0.11
C GLU A 159 -15.20 -6.17 -0.35
N LYS A 160 -16.40 -6.40 -0.91
CA LYS A 160 -16.78 -7.70 -1.47
C LYS A 160 -15.91 -8.09 -2.65
N LEU A 161 -15.61 -7.16 -3.55
CA LEU A 161 -14.75 -7.38 -4.72
C LEU A 161 -13.30 -7.68 -4.33
N SER A 162 -12.78 -7.04 -3.29
CA SER A 162 -11.41 -7.26 -2.82
C SER A 162 -11.19 -8.71 -2.38
N LYS A 163 -12.19 -9.33 -1.73
CA LYS A 163 -12.12 -10.74 -1.30
C LYS A 163 -11.88 -11.69 -2.47
N THR A 164 -12.51 -11.45 -3.62
CA THR A 164 -12.33 -12.28 -4.83
C THR A 164 -11.12 -11.86 -5.66
N THR A 165 -10.74 -10.58 -5.62
CA THR A 165 -9.65 -10.02 -6.42
C THR A 165 -8.27 -10.35 -5.83
N MET A 166 -8.13 -10.23 -4.51
CA MET A 166 -6.84 -10.42 -3.83
C MET A 166 -6.64 -11.85 -3.33
N GLY A 167 -7.71 -12.61 -3.13
CA GLY A 167 -7.64 -14.02 -2.70
C GLY A 167 -7.14 -14.22 -1.27
N ILE A 168 -7.00 -13.14 -0.48
CA ILE A 168 -6.63 -13.16 0.94
C ILE A 168 -7.70 -12.44 1.76
N GLN A 169 -7.74 -12.72 3.06
CA GLN A 169 -8.71 -12.08 3.95
C GLN A 169 -8.43 -10.59 4.09
N SER A 170 -9.49 -9.80 4.27
CA SER A 170 -9.39 -8.37 4.50
C SER A 170 -10.37 -7.90 5.57
N TRP A 171 -9.95 -6.92 6.35
CA TRP A 171 -10.76 -6.33 7.42
C TRP A 171 -10.72 -4.80 7.37
N SER A 172 -11.86 -4.22 7.71
CA SER A 172 -12.08 -2.79 7.82
C SER A 172 -12.00 -2.40 9.30
N VAL A 173 -11.09 -1.48 9.65
CA VAL A 173 -10.91 -0.97 11.03
C VAL A 173 -11.10 0.54 11.14
N GLY A 174 -11.53 1.17 10.06
CA GLY A 174 -11.66 2.62 9.95
C GLY A 174 -13.04 3.16 10.34
N PRO A 175 -13.18 4.51 10.35
CA PRO A 175 -12.07 5.45 10.25
C PRO A 175 -11.30 5.51 11.58
N VAL A 176 -10.01 5.18 11.58
CA VAL A 176 -9.18 5.11 12.81
C VAL A 176 -9.07 6.48 13.49
N SER A 177 -9.22 7.57 12.73
CA SER A 177 -9.25 8.93 13.27
C SER A 177 -10.42 9.21 14.21
N ALA A 178 -11.54 8.49 14.08
CA ALA A 178 -12.69 8.66 14.97
C ALA A 178 -12.45 8.07 16.37
N TRP A 179 -11.36 7.32 16.57
CA TRP A 179 -11.00 6.74 17.87
C TRP A 179 -10.23 7.73 18.75
N ILE A 180 -9.56 8.71 18.15
CA ILE A 180 -8.67 9.67 18.84
C ILE A 180 -9.45 10.58 19.81
N ASN A 181 -10.75 10.80 19.56
CA ASN A 181 -11.57 11.71 20.36
C ASN A 181 -12.44 11.02 21.41
N LYS A 182 -12.42 9.68 21.50
CA LYS A 182 -13.30 8.96 22.44
C LYS A 182 -12.79 9.00 23.89
N ASP A 183 -11.48 9.17 24.10
CA ASP A 183 -10.90 9.25 25.44
C ASP A 183 -11.16 10.59 26.16
N ASP A 184 -11.57 11.63 25.41
CA ASP A 184 -11.91 12.95 25.98
C ASP A 184 -13.40 13.05 26.37
N GLU A 185 -14.29 12.25 25.79
CA GLU A 185 -15.71 12.22 26.14
C GLU A 185 -16.02 11.38 27.39
N GLU A 186 -15.14 10.46 27.80
CA GLU A 186 -15.27 9.71 29.07
C GLU A 186 -14.77 10.50 30.31
N LYS A 187 -14.34 11.76 30.14
CA LYS A 187 -13.89 12.65 31.24
C LYS A 187 -14.75 13.89 31.47
N ALA A 188 -15.96 13.95 30.90
CA ALA A 188 -16.92 15.04 31.14
C ALA A 188 -18.10 14.61 32.05
#